data_AF-A0A2T2W0G5-F1
#
_entry.id   AF-A0A2T2W0G5-F1
#
_cell.length_a   1.000
_cell.length_b   1.000
_cell.length_c   1.000
_cell.angle_alpha   90.00
_cell.angle_beta   90.00
_cell.angle_gamma   90.00
#
_symmetry.space_group_name_H-M   'P 1'
#
loop_
_entity.id
_entity.type
_entity.pdbx_description
1 polymer ?
#
loop_
_entity_poly.entity_id
_entity_poly.type
_entity_poly.pdbx_seq_one_letter_code
_entity_poly.pdbx_strand_id
1 'polypeptide(L)'
;MPTLRCRFCFEFVQVLTLKKGDCSMLRTLKNALSFLLFAGVLLVLVGLARPAFANPIAEKSPQYAEITQALGELTQLQSDPDADLEAAGHTAASLSQKISDLRFQKYIQETGEDFGICSNTTAATVGVYGYDPDRKNAIPQIAYLAAGQTTDEDWACTGVFLPADAAVTGIDLGGEGAIATLIDGTRLTISENPVTGAIEFDAPIYKVLKSAETTTPLPQLNLADVAAQVANAPVD
;
A
#
# COMPACT_ATOMS: atom_id res chain seq x y z
N MET A 1 -72.54 -45.44 -2.98
CA MET A 1 -72.90 -45.79 -1.58
C MET A 1 -71.67 -46.42 -0.93
N PRO A 2 -71.37 -46.20 0.36
CA PRO A 2 -72.24 -45.62 1.38
C PRO A 2 -71.55 -44.43 2.16
N THR A 3 -72.28 -43.35 2.45
CA THR A 3 -72.89 -42.97 3.75
C THR A 3 -71.93 -42.33 4.76
N LEU A 4 -72.08 -41.04 5.05
CA LEU A 4 -72.95 -40.46 6.11
C LEU A 4 -72.57 -40.90 7.53
N ARG A 5 -72.15 -39.92 8.35
CA ARG A 5 -72.85 -39.63 9.62
C ARG A 5 -72.51 -38.24 10.17
N CYS A 6 -73.54 -37.39 10.17
CA CYS A 6 -73.70 -36.24 11.05
C CYS A 6 -73.90 -36.67 12.51
N ARG A 7 -73.46 -35.81 13.44
CA ARG A 7 -74.08 -35.40 14.72
C ARG A 7 -72.96 -34.78 15.59
N PHE A 8 -73.11 -33.67 16.31
CA PHE A 8 -74.24 -33.14 17.05
C PHE A 8 -74.03 -31.62 17.27
N CYS A 9 -75.14 -30.89 17.37
CA CYS A 9 -75.24 -29.48 17.78
C CYS A 9 -74.57 -29.19 19.14
N PHE A 10 -74.12 -27.95 19.36
CA PHE A 10 -74.66 -27.12 20.44
C PHE A 10 -74.34 -25.64 20.19
N GLU A 11 -75.34 -24.80 20.46
CA GLU A 11 -75.30 -23.35 20.44
C GLU A 11 -74.15 -22.79 21.29
N PHE A 12 -73.50 -21.72 20.82
CA PHE A 12 -73.29 -20.56 21.68
C PHE A 12 -73.21 -19.30 20.82
N VAL A 13 -74.26 -18.51 20.92
CA VAL A 13 -74.29 -17.11 20.51
C VAL A 13 -73.28 -16.37 21.38
N GLN A 14 -72.20 -15.86 20.79
CA GLN A 14 -71.62 -14.60 21.23
C GLN A 14 -71.20 -13.74 20.04
N VAL A 15 -72.01 -12.71 19.88
CA VAL A 15 -71.75 -11.45 19.20
C VAL A 15 -70.30 -11.01 19.38
N LEU A 16 -69.51 -11.06 18.31
CA LEU A 16 -68.34 -10.21 18.14
C LEU A 16 -68.45 -9.57 16.76
N THR A 17 -69.05 -8.38 16.78
CA THR A 17 -68.95 -7.38 15.72
C THR A 17 -67.48 -7.05 15.50
N LEU A 18 -66.82 -7.78 14.60
CA LEU A 18 -65.52 -7.39 14.08
C LEU A 18 -65.70 -6.12 13.26
N LYS A 19 -65.39 -5.02 13.93
CA LYS A 19 -65.29 -3.66 13.42
C LYS A 19 -64.42 -3.69 12.16
N LYS A 20 -65.07 -3.43 11.03
CA LYS A 20 -64.47 -3.29 9.70
C LYS A 20 -63.64 -2.02 9.69
N GLY A 21 -62.41 -2.10 10.16
CA GLY A 21 -61.50 -0.97 10.19
C GLY A 21 -60.29 -1.29 11.04
N ASP A 22 -59.34 -2.03 10.45
CA ASP A 22 -57.90 -1.93 10.77
C ASP A 22 -57.06 -2.87 9.88
N CYS A 23 -57.38 -2.95 8.59
CA CYS A 23 -56.52 -3.65 7.61
C CYS A 23 -55.31 -2.79 7.18
N SER A 24 -55.27 -1.51 7.59
CA SER A 24 -54.18 -0.57 7.30
C SER A 24 -53.01 -0.75 8.29
N MET A 25 -53.31 -0.88 9.59
CA MET A 25 -52.30 -0.90 10.64
C MET A 25 -51.42 -2.17 10.62
N LEU A 26 -52.00 -3.31 10.26
CA LEU A 26 -51.29 -4.58 10.12
C LEU A 26 -50.28 -4.57 8.95
N ARG A 27 -50.55 -3.76 7.91
CA ARG A 27 -49.69 -3.61 6.73
C ARG A 27 -48.49 -2.71 7.05
N THR A 28 -48.72 -1.63 7.81
CA THR A 28 -47.67 -0.71 8.27
C THR A 28 -46.70 -1.38 9.24
N LEU A 29 -47.20 -2.21 10.17
CA LEU A 29 -46.38 -2.99 11.11
C LEU A 29 -45.50 -4.02 10.39
N LYS A 30 -46.04 -4.70 9.35
CA LYS A 30 -45.29 -5.67 8.55
C LYS A 30 -44.19 -5.02 7.71
N ASN A 31 -44.44 -3.81 7.21
CA ASN A 31 -43.46 -3.02 6.47
C ASN A 31 -42.35 -2.50 7.41
N ALA A 32 -42.69 -1.98 8.59
CA ALA A 32 -41.71 -1.52 9.58
C ALA A 32 -40.80 -2.66 10.09
N LEU A 33 -41.37 -3.85 10.33
CA LEU A 33 -40.60 -5.03 10.73
C LEU A 33 -39.67 -5.52 9.61
N SER A 34 -40.13 -5.47 8.35
CA SER A 34 -39.29 -5.83 7.19
C SER A 34 -38.13 -4.85 7.00
N PHE A 35 -38.37 -3.54 7.20
CA PHE A 35 -37.31 -2.52 7.15
C PHE A 35 -36.28 -2.71 8.26
N LEU A 36 -36.71 -3.01 9.50
CA LEU A 36 -35.81 -3.29 10.62
C LEU A 36 -34.98 -4.57 10.40
N LEU A 37 -35.59 -5.63 9.87
CA LEU A 37 -34.87 -6.85 9.50
C LEU A 37 -33.87 -6.60 8.38
N PHE A 38 -34.25 -5.84 7.36
CA PHE A 38 -33.35 -5.52 6.26
C PHE A 38 -32.18 -4.65 6.72
N ALA A 39 -32.43 -3.63 7.55
CA ALA A 39 -31.38 -2.79 8.14
C ALA A 39 -30.44 -3.58 9.08
N GLY A 40 -30.99 -4.51 9.86
CA GLY A 40 -30.20 -5.40 10.73
C GLY A 40 -29.30 -6.34 9.93
N VAL A 41 -29.82 -6.95 8.87
CA VAL A 41 -29.03 -7.80 7.96
C VAL A 41 -27.95 -6.98 7.26
N LEU A 42 -28.24 -5.74 6.86
CA LEU A 42 -27.26 -4.86 6.22
C LEU A 42 -26.14 -4.45 7.19
N LEU A 43 -26.45 -4.16 8.45
CA LEU A 43 -25.44 -3.87 9.49
C LEU A 43 -24.56 -5.08 9.81
N VAL A 44 -25.13 -6.29 9.81
CA VAL A 44 -24.37 -7.53 10.01
C VAL A 44 -23.46 -7.82 8.83
N LEU A 45 -23.93 -7.61 7.59
CA LEU A 45 -23.11 -7.75 6.39
C LEU A 45 -21.97 -6.73 6.35
N VAL A 46 -22.21 -5.47 6.71
CA VAL A 46 -21.17 -4.42 6.75
C VAL A 46 -20.20 -4.60 7.92
N GLY A 47 -20.66 -5.10 9.08
CA GLY A 47 -19.84 -5.28 10.27
C GLY A 47 -18.99 -6.57 10.28
N LEU A 48 -19.41 -7.62 9.57
CA LEU A 48 -18.72 -8.92 9.55
C LEU A 48 -18.03 -9.23 8.22
N ALA A 49 -18.46 -8.62 7.10
CA ALA A 49 -17.67 -8.69 5.88
C ALA A 49 -16.47 -7.77 6.05
N ARG A 50 -15.30 -8.36 6.34
CA ARG A 50 -14.04 -7.69 5.98
C ARG A 50 -14.17 -7.27 4.51
N PRO A 51 -13.78 -6.05 4.12
CA PRO A 51 -13.82 -5.64 2.72
C PRO A 51 -13.05 -6.69 1.90
N ALA A 52 -13.78 -7.53 1.17
CA ALA A 52 -13.26 -8.72 0.51
C ALA A 52 -12.49 -8.41 -0.78
N PHE A 53 -12.01 -7.17 -0.94
CA PHE A 53 -11.53 -6.61 -2.21
C PHE A 53 -10.09 -6.13 -2.22
N ALA A 54 -9.32 -6.33 -1.15
CA ALA A 54 -7.87 -6.15 -1.21
C ALA A 54 -7.23 -7.45 -0.71
N ASN A 55 -6.59 -8.19 -1.62
CA ASN A 55 -5.61 -9.18 -1.23
C ASN A 55 -4.38 -8.36 -0.81
N PRO A 56 -4.09 -8.19 0.49
CA PRO A 56 -3.10 -7.21 0.91
C PRO A 56 -1.73 -7.65 0.41
N ILE A 57 -1.09 -6.82 -0.43
CA ILE A 57 0.28 -7.02 -0.93
C ILE A 57 1.24 -7.24 0.25
N ALA A 58 0.97 -6.53 1.35
CA ALA A 58 1.58 -6.70 2.66
C ALA A 58 1.81 -8.16 3.10
N GLU A 59 0.88 -9.09 2.84
CA GLU A 59 1.07 -10.49 3.27
C GLU A 59 2.04 -11.29 2.38
N LYS A 60 2.39 -10.78 1.21
CA LYS A 60 3.27 -11.44 0.23
C LYS A 60 4.67 -10.85 0.17
N SER A 61 4.86 -9.60 0.59
CA SER A 61 6.17 -8.93 0.53
C SER A 61 6.99 -9.20 1.80
N PRO A 62 8.24 -9.69 1.70
CA PRO A 62 9.12 -9.86 2.86
C PRO A 62 9.41 -8.52 3.57
N GLN A 63 9.34 -7.42 2.83
CA GLN A 63 9.56 -6.06 3.32
C GLN A 63 8.50 -5.65 4.37
N TYR A 64 7.25 -6.13 4.23
CA TYR A 64 6.17 -5.75 5.16
C TYR A 64 6.41 -6.25 6.59
N ALA A 65 6.93 -7.47 6.71
CA ALA A 65 7.28 -8.05 8.00
C ALA A 65 8.42 -7.25 8.66
N GLU A 66 9.46 -6.91 7.88
CA GLU A 66 10.58 -6.09 8.35
C GLU A 66 10.14 -4.68 8.80
N ILE A 67 9.30 -4.01 8.00
CA ILE A 67 8.77 -2.67 8.31
C ILE A 67 7.88 -2.71 9.55
N THR A 68 6.99 -3.69 9.65
CA THR A 68 6.09 -3.82 10.81
C THR A 68 6.86 -4.11 12.08
N GLN A 69 7.89 -4.96 12.01
CA GLN A 69 8.77 -5.23 13.14
C GLN A 69 9.53 -3.97 13.56
N ALA A 70 10.23 -3.31 12.62
CA ALA A 70 11.00 -2.11 12.89
C ALA A 70 10.12 -0.98 13.48
N LEU A 71 8.90 -0.83 12.97
CA LEU A 71 7.95 0.14 13.50
C LEU A 71 7.54 -0.17 14.94
N GLY A 72 7.33 -1.44 15.27
CA GLY A 72 7.04 -1.89 16.63
C GLY A 72 8.18 -1.57 17.59
N GLU A 73 9.41 -1.93 17.21
CA GLU A 73 10.63 -1.70 18.00
C GLU A 73 10.86 -0.20 18.25
N LEU A 74 10.79 0.63 17.20
CA LEU A 74 11.02 2.07 17.33
C LEU A 74 9.88 2.79 18.08
N THR A 75 8.63 2.36 17.92
CA THR A 75 7.51 2.93 18.69
C THR A 75 7.62 2.58 20.16
N GLN A 76 8.10 1.37 20.48
CA GLN A 76 8.38 0.97 21.86
C GLN A 76 9.53 1.82 22.44
N LEU A 77 10.62 2.00 21.71
CA LEU A 77 11.74 2.86 22.10
C LEU A 77 11.30 4.32 22.32
N GLN A 78 10.40 4.84 21.49
CA GLN A 78 9.84 6.19 21.64
C GLN A 78 8.96 6.35 22.90
N SER A 79 8.30 5.27 23.33
CA SER A 79 7.34 5.29 24.44
C SER A 79 7.98 4.97 25.80
N ASP A 80 9.22 4.49 25.80
CA ASP A 80 9.96 4.13 27.01
C ASP A 80 10.60 5.39 27.63
N PRO A 81 10.17 5.81 28.84
CA PRO A 81 10.73 7.00 29.50
C PRO A 81 12.18 6.83 29.94
N ASP A 82 12.68 5.60 30.06
CA ASP A 82 14.03 5.28 30.51
C ASP A 82 14.98 4.95 29.34
N ALA A 83 14.49 5.04 28.10
CA ALA A 83 15.29 4.73 26.91
C ALA A 83 16.40 5.76 26.66
N ASP A 84 17.63 5.26 26.54
CA ASP A 84 18.76 6.04 26.06
C ASP A 84 18.78 6.07 24.53
N LEU A 85 18.16 7.11 23.97
CA LEU A 85 18.07 7.31 22.53
C LEU A 85 19.45 7.49 21.87
N GLU A 86 20.39 8.13 22.57
CA GLU A 86 21.73 8.38 22.04
C GLU A 86 22.51 7.07 21.93
N ALA A 87 22.41 6.20 22.95
CA ALA A 87 22.97 4.86 22.89
C ALA A 87 22.36 4.01 21.76
N ALA A 88 21.09 4.24 21.42
CA ALA A 88 20.41 3.65 20.27
C ALA A 88 20.72 4.34 18.93
N GLY A 89 21.59 5.37 18.91
CA GLY A 89 21.98 6.09 17.70
C GLY A 89 20.90 7.02 17.15
N HIS A 90 20.01 7.50 18.00
CA HIS A 90 18.86 8.32 17.62
C HIS A 90 18.76 9.61 18.44
N THR A 91 18.39 10.69 17.76
CA THR A 91 17.82 11.88 18.42
C THR A 91 16.29 11.74 18.45
N ALA A 92 15.61 12.48 19.31
CA ALA A 92 14.14 12.50 19.34
C ALA A 92 13.53 12.86 17.97
N ALA A 93 14.14 13.82 17.27
CA ALA A 93 13.71 14.24 15.93
C ALA A 93 13.94 13.14 14.88
N SER A 94 15.13 12.54 14.84
CA SER A 94 15.45 11.48 13.86
C SER A 94 14.63 10.21 14.10
N LEU A 95 14.36 9.86 15.36
CA LEU A 95 13.50 8.72 15.71
C LEU A 95 12.06 8.96 15.23
N SER A 96 11.51 10.15 15.51
CA SER A 96 10.16 10.50 15.07
C SER A 96 10.03 10.50 13.54
N GLN A 97 11.05 11.01 12.84
CA GLN A 97 11.08 10.97 11.38
C GLN A 97 11.07 9.54 10.87
N LYS A 98 11.95 8.67 11.39
CA LYS A 98 12.04 7.26 10.97
C LYS A 98 10.75 6.48 11.23
N ILE A 99 10.07 6.74 12.35
CA ILE A 99 8.75 6.15 12.65
C ILE A 99 7.71 6.64 11.63
N SER A 100 7.73 7.92 11.28
CA SER A 100 6.83 8.49 10.27
C SER A 100 7.05 7.85 8.89
N ASP A 101 8.30 7.71 8.47
CA ASP A 101 8.67 7.12 7.18
C ASP A 101 8.23 5.65 7.12
N LEU A 102 8.49 4.87 8.18
CA LEU A 102 8.06 3.46 8.25
C LEU A 102 6.53 3.31 8.25
N ARG A 103 5.80 4.23 8.90
CA ARG A 103 4.32 4.23 8.84
C ARG A 103 3.81 4.52 7.44
N PHE A 104 4.43 5.48 6.75
CA PHE A 104 4.07 5.81 5.38
C PHE A 104 4.39 4.64 4.44
N GLN A 105 5.55 4.00 4.60
CA GLN A 105 5.92 2.81 3.86
C GLN A 105 4.94 1.65 4.09
N LYS A 106 4.59 1.37 5.35
CA LYS A 106 3.58 0.38 5.68
C LYS A 106 2.24 0.68 5.01
N TYR A 107 1.80 1.93 5.04
CA TYR A 107 0.56 2.37 4.41
C TYR A 107 0.55 2.14 2.89
N ILE A 108 1.67 2.43 2.21
CA ILE A 108 1.83 2.15 0.78
C ILE A 108 1.67 0.65 0.51
N GLN A 109 2.29 -0.23 1.29
CA GLN A 109 2.15 -1.68 1.07
C GLN A 109 0.76 -2.24 1.38
N GLU A 110 0.00 -1.57 2.24
CA GLU A 110 -1.37 -1.96 2.59
C GLU A 110 -2.41 -1.47 1.57
N THR A 111 -2.09 -0.40 0.81
CA THR A 111 -3.08 0.30 -0.03
C THR A 111 -2.68 0.48 -1.49
N GLY A 112 -1.40 0.31 -1.81
CA GLY A 112 -0.81 0.53 -3.13
C GLY A 112 -0.99 -0.64 -4.09
N GLU A 113 -0.31 -0.55 -5.22
CA GLU A 113 -0.23 -1.60 -6.24
C GLU A 113 0.91 -2.58 -5.97
N ASP A 114 0.88 -3.75 -6.60
CA ASP A 114 1.88 -4.82 -6.40
C ASP A 114 3.28 -4.44 -6.91
N PHE A 115 3.43 -3.29 -7.59
CA PHE A 115 4.68 -2.81 -8.19
C PHE A 115 4.88 -1.31 -7.97
N GLY A 116 6.14 -0.87 -8.02
CA GLY A 116 6.49 0.54 -7.95
C GLY A 116 6.61 1.19 -9.34
N ILE A 117 6.46 2.50 -9.38
CA ILE A 117 6.59 3.32 -10.60
C ILE A 117 7.60 4.43 -10.33
N CYS A 118 8.48 4.70 -11.29
CA CYS A 118 9.49 5.75 -11.20
C CYS A 118 9.28 6.80 -12.29
N SER A 119 9.21 8.07 -11.88
CA SER A 119 9.10 9.24 -12.75
C SER A 119 10.38 10.05 -12.68
N ASN A 120 10.98 10.33 -13.83
CA ASN A 120 12.14 11.20 -13.93
C ASN A 120 11.71 12.61 -14.34
N THR A 121 11.82 13.57 -13.42
CA THR A 121 11.55 14.99 -13.66
C THR A 121 12.81 15.83 -13.78
N THR A 122 13.98 15.20 -13.69
CA THR A 122 15.28 15.86 -13.89
C THR A 122 15.48 16.27 -15.35
N ALA A 123 16.51 17.06 -15.62
CA ALA A 123 16.88 17.45 -16.97
C ALA A 123 17.68 16.37 -17.73
N ALA A 124 18.08 15.27 -17.06
CA ALA A 124 18.98 14.25 -17.60
C ALA A 124 18.38 12.84 -17.49
N THR A 125 19.01 11.87 -18.15
CA THR A 125 18.68 10.45 -17.97
C THR A 125 19.10 9.98 -16.58
N VAL A 126 18.26 9.17 -15.93
CA VAL A 126 18.54 8.56 -14.62
C VAL A 126 18.51 7.04 -14.70
N GLY A 127 19.27 6.36 -13.85
CA GLY A 127 19.23 4.90 -13.74
C GLY A 127 18.09 4.48 -12.81
N VAL A 128 17.17 3.64 -13.30
CA VAL A 128 16.11 3.01 -12.52
C VAL A 128 16.40 1.52 -12.36
N TYR A 129 16.09 0.98 -11.19
CA TYR A 129 16.29 -0.42 -10.85
C TYR A 129 14.94 -1.12 -10.76
N GLY A 130 14.74 -2.19 -11.53
CA GLY A 130 13.44 -2.83 -11.62
C GLY A 130 13.47 -4.10 -12.44
N TYR A 131 12.31 -4.74 -12.55
CA TYR A 131 12.15 -5.97 -13.29
C TYR A 131 10.81 -5.98 -14.03
N ASP A 132 10.70 -6.86 -15.03
CA ASP A 132 9.45 -7.15 -15.73
C ASP A 132 8.58 -8.03 -14.81
N PRO A 133 7.43 -7.52 -14.31
CA PRO A 133 6.61 -8.23 -13.32
C PRO A 133 5.91 -9.47 -13.90
N ASP A 134 5.75 -9.56 -15.22
CA ASP A 134 5.15 -10.70 -15.90
C ASP A 134 6.13 -11.87 -16.08
N ARG A 135 7.43 -11.62 -15.91
CA ARG A 135 8.45 -12.67 -15.96
C ARG A 135 8.62 -13.38 -14.62
N LYS A 136 8.39 -14.69 -14.65
CA LYS A 136 8.70 -15.57 -13.50
C LYS A 136 10.18 -15.53 -13.16
N ASN A 137 10.49 -15.30 -11.88
CA ASN A 137 11.86 -15.20 -11.34
C ASN A 137 12.69 -14.09 -12.03
N ALA A 138 12.04 -12.99 -12.43
CA ALA A 138 12.77 -11.85 -12.97
C ALA A 138 13.78 -11.33 -11.93
N ILE A 139 15.01 -11.14 -12.39
CA ILE A 139 16.07 -10.53 -11.59
C ILE A 139 16.03 -9.03 -11.88
N PRO A 140 15.97 -8.17 -10.86
CA PRO A 140 15.96 -6.75 -11.12
C PRO A 140 17.29 -6.29 -11.71
N GLN A 141 17.19 -5.38 -12.67
CA GLN A 141 18.29 -4.87 -13.47
C GLN A 141 18.20 -3.35 -13.56
N ILE A 142 19.30 -2.72 -13.97
CA ILE A 142 19.34 -1.28 -14.17
C ILE A 142 18.91 -0.98 -15.61
N ALA A 143 17.92 -0.11 -15.75
CA ALA A 143 17.51 0.52 -16.99
C ALA A 143 17.66 2.04 -16.86
N TYR A 144 17.61 2.74 -17.98
CA TYR A 144 17.83 4.18 -18.05
C TYR A 144 16.55 4.88 -18.49
N LEU A 145 16.05 5.75 -17.64
CA LEU A 145 14.81 6.50 -17.82
C LEU A 145 15.14 7.93 -18.27
N ALA A 146 14.70 8.31 -19.46
CA ALA A 146 14.93 9.65 -20.01
C ALA A 146 14.25 10.75 -19.17
N ALA A 147 14.75 11.98 -19.33
CA ALA A 147 14.17 13.17 -18.72
C ALA A 147 12.68 13.32 -19.09
N GLY A 148 11.84 13.60 -18.10
CA GLY A 148 10.39 13.78 -18.26
C GLY A 148 9.59 12.51 -18.50
N GLN A 149 10.20 11.32 -18.38
CA GLN A 149 9.51 10.04 -18.60
C GLN A 149 9.12 9.36 -17.29
N THR A 150 8.12 8.48 -17.37
CA THR A 150 7.67 7.62 -16.26
C THR A 150 7.65 6.18 -16.73
N THR A 151 8.05 5.25 -15.86
CA THR A 151 7.98 3.82 -16.17
C THR A 151 6.54 3.35 -16.32
N ASP A 152 6.28 2.47 -17.27
CA ASP A 152 4.97 1.83 -17.45
C ASP A 152 4.73 0.68 -16.45
N GLU A 153 3.59 0.01 -16.58
CA GLU A 153 3.21 -1.17 -15.78
C GLU A 153 3.98 -2.45 -16.16
N ASP A 154 4.64 -2.48 -17.32
CA ASP A 154 5.51 -3.58 -17.75
C ASP A 154 6.88 -3.54 -17.04
N TRP A 155 7.12 -2.52 -16.21
CA TRP A 155 8.33 -2.36 -15.42
C TRP A 155 8.05 -2.05 -13.95
N ALA A 156 8.21 -3.06 -13.09
CA ALA A 156 8.15 -2.89 -11.65
C ALA A 156 9.42 -2.17 -11.14
N CYS A 157 9.30 -0.86 -10.91
CA CYS A 157 10.39 -0.08 -10.33
C CYS A 157 10.55 -0.44 -8.84
N THR A 158 11.74 -0.90 -8.49
CA THR A 158 12.11 -1.30 -7.11
C THR A 158 13.21 -0.44 -6.53
N GLY A 159 13.73 0.52 -7.28
CA GLY A 159 14.77 1.42 -6.82
C GLY A 159 15.32 2.35 -7.88
N VAL A 160 16.28 3.15 -7.48
CA VAL A 160 17.03 4.07 -8.34
C VAL A 160 18.51 3.74 -8.22
N PHE A 161 19.18 3.63 -9.37
CA PHE A 161 20.63 3.50 -9.42
C PHE A 161 21.30 4.85 -9.20
N LEU A 162 22.16 4.92 -8.20
CA LEU A 162 22.91 6.08 -7.79
C LEU A 162 24.39 5.88 -8.14
N PRO A 163 24.94 6.62 -9.12
CA PRO A 163 26.36 6.56 -9.43
C PRO A 163 27.20 7.14 -8.28
N ALA A 164 28.47 6.77 -8.23
CA ALA A 164 29.36 7.05 -7.08
C ALA A 164 29.55 8.53 -6.74
N ASP A 165 29.41 9.41 -7.74
CA ASP A 165 29.54 10.86 -7.65
C ASP A 165 28.19 11.60 -7.57
N ALA A 166 27.07 10.88 -7.51
CA ALA A 166 25.77 11.50 -7.34
C ALA A 166 25.64 12.15 -5.95
N ALA A 167 25.28 13.43 -5.93
CA ALA A 167 24.82 14.09 -4.72
C ALA A 167 23.34 13.79 -4.54
N VAL A 168 22.96 13.17 -3.42
CA VAL A 168 21.56 12.82 -3.13
C VAL A 168 21.18 13.35 -1.76
N THR A 169 20.05 14.03 -1.68
CA THR A 169 19.60 14.64 -0.42
C THR A 169 19.33 13.56 0.62
N GLY A 170 20.04 13.63 1.75
CA GLY A 170 19.86 12.71 2.89
C GLY A 170 20.50 11.33 2.75
N ILE A 171 21.28 11.08 1.68
CA ILE A 171 21.96 9.81 1.46
C ILE A 171 23.46 10.06 1.23
N ASP A 172 24.30 9.42 2.06
CA ASP A 172 25.75 9.39 1.87
C ASP A 172 26.17 8.09 1.16
N LEU A 173 26.64 8.23 -0.08
CA LEU A 173 27.11 7.12 -0.90
C LEU A 173 28.51 6.66 -0.52
N GLY A 174 29.32 7.49 0.15
CA GLY A 174 30.70 7.17 0.49
C GLY A 174 31.62 6.97 -0.73
N GLY A 175 31.25 7.49 -1.91
CA GLY A 175 32.04 7.38 -3.14
C GLY A 175 31.91 6.04 -3.88
N GLU A 176 30.89 5.24 -3.58
CA GLU A 176 30.58 4.00 -4.29
C GLU A 176 29.17 4.08 -4.91
N GLY A 177 28.98 3.38 -6.03
CA GLY A 177 27.64 3.23 -6.62
C GLY A 177 26.71 2.45 -5.69
N ALA A 178 25.43 2.81 -5.69
CA ALA A 178 24.42 2.17 -4.83
C ALA A 178 23.05 2.08 -5.53
N ILE A 179 22.16 1.28 -4.96
CA ILE A 179 20.72 1.28 -5.28
C ILE A 179 19.96 1.84 -4.09
N ALA A 180 19.24 2.95 -4.29
CA ALA A 180 18.22 3.39 -3.34
C ALA A 180 16.95 2.57 -3.61
N THR A 181 16.63 1.61 -2.74
CA THR A 181 15.50 0.71 -2.92
C THR A 181 14.20 1.31 -2.43
N LEU A 182 13.12 0.88 -3.05
CA LEU A 182 11.74 1.25 -2.75
C LEU A 182 11.00 0.03 -2.23
N ILE A 183 9.89 0.30 -1.56
CA ILE A 183 8.89 -0.72 -1.28
C ILE A 183 7.95 -0.86 -2.48
N ASP A 184 7.38 -2.04 -2.63
CA ASP A 184 6.32 -2.29 -3.62
C ASP A 184 5.14 -1.32 -3.41
N GLY A 185 4.55 -0.85 -4.50
CA GLY A 185 3.46 0.14 -4.51
C GLY A 185 3.90 1.60 -4.44
N THR A 186 5.21 1.88 -4.30
CA THR A 186 5.72 3.26 -4.29
C THR A 186 5.65 3.90 -5.67
N ARG A 187 5.10 5.10 -5.74
CA ARG A 187 5.26 6.00 -6.89
C ARG A 187 6.33 7.02 -6.51
N LEU A 188 7.52 6.90 -7.11
CA LEU A 188 8.67 7.75 -6.83
C LEU A 188 8.86 8.79 -7.93
N THR A 189 8.96 10.05 -7.56
CA THR A 189 9.46 11.12 -8.41
C THR A 189 10.93 11.41 -8.10
N ILE A 190 11.76 11.28 -9.12
CA ILE A 190 13.18 11.64 -9.11
C ILE A 190 13.26 13.06 -9.65
N SER A 191 13.74 13.98 -8.82
CA SER A 191 13.89 15.39 -9.15
C SER A 191 15.31 15.87 -8.85
N GLU A 192 15.66 17.03 -9.39
CA GLU A 192 16.97 17.65 -9.16
C GLU A 192 16.76 19.03 -8.55
N ASN A 193 17.47 19.30 -7.46
CA ASN A 193 17.44 20.59 -6.83
C ASN A 193 18.11 21.63 -7.75
N PRO A 194 17.41 22.70 -8.16
CA PRO A 194 17.95 23.65 -9.13
C PRO A 194 19.09 24.52 -8.56
N VAL A 195 19.28 24.54 -7.24
CA VAL A 195 20.32 25.32 -6.57
C VAL A 195 21.57 24.49 -6.32
N THR A 196 21.40 23.25 -5.85
CA THR A 196 22.53 22.38 -5.45
C THR A 196 22.90 21.33 -6.50
N GLY A 197 22.03 21.03 -7.46
CA GLY A 197 22.18 19.91 -8.39
C GLY A 197 22.03 18.53 -7.73
N ALA A 198 21.56 18.48 -6.49
CA ALA A 198 21.37 17.22 -5.77
C ALA A 198 20.08 16.53 -6.23
N ILE A 199 20.13 15.21 -6.35
CA ILE A 199 18.95 14.37 -6.60
C ILE A 199 18.08 14.34 -5.35
N GLU A 200 16.79 14.53 -5.54
CA GLU A 200 15.77 14.53 -4.50
C GLU A 200 14.67 13.52 -4.82
N PHE A 201 14.19 12.86 -3.77
CA PHE A 201 13.13 11.86 -3.80
C PHE A 201 11.93 12.39 -3.03
N ASP A 202 10.74 12.27 -3.60
CA ASP A 202 9.46 12.64 -2.96
C ASP A 202 8.87 11.52 -2.09
N ALA A 203 9.44 10.32 -2.16
CA ALA A 203 9.06 9.17 -1.36
C ALA A 203 10.24 8.67 -0.51
N PRO A 204 9.98 8.10 0.68
CA PRO A 204 11.04 7.62 1.54
C PRO A 204 11.69 6.36 0.97
N ILE A 205 13.02 6.38 0.94
CA ILE A 205 13.83 5.23 0.53
C ILE A 205 13.76 4.14 1.61
N TYR A 206 13.59 2.89 1.18
CA TYR A 206 13.53 1.74 2.08
C TYR A 206 14.92 1.41 2.64
N LYS A 207 15.87 1.12 1.73
CA LYS A 207 17.27 0.82 2.05
C LYS A 207 18.16 1.37 0.94
N VAL A 208 19.44 1.59 1.26
CA VAL A 208 20.46 1.91 0.26
C VAL A 208 21.41 0.73 0.19
N LEU A 209 21.38 0.00 -0.92
CA LEU A 209 22.20 -1.18 -1.15
C LEU A 209 23.49 -0.77 -1.88
N LYS A 210 24.62 -0.89 -1.18
CA LYS A 210 25.94 -0.69 -1.79
C LYS A 210 26.37 -1.93 -2.58
N SER A 211 27.43 -1.81 -3.37
CA SER A 211 27.92 -2.90 -4.22
C SER A 211 28.22 -4.21 -3.48
N ALA A 212 28.54 -4.17 -2.18
CA ALA A 212 28.79 -5.36 -1.36
C ALA A 212 27.50 -6.03 -0.85
N GLU A 213 26.37 -5.34 -0.89
CA GLU A 213 25.09 -5.76 -0.29
C GLU A 213 24.07 -6.22 -1.35
N THR A 214 24.31 -5.90 -2.62
CA THR A 214 23.48 -6.33 -3.75
C THR A 214 24.07 -7.52 -4.49
N THR A 215 23.21 -8.41 -4.98
CA THR A 215 23.59 -9.51 -5.89
C THR A 215 23.73 -9.04 -7.33
N THR A 216 23.18 -7.87 -7.67
CA THR A 216 23.26 -7.29 -9.01
C THR A 216 24.56 -6.48 -9.16
N PRO A 217 25.44 -6.82 -10.13
CA PRO A 217 26.65 -6.05 -10.36
C PRO A 217 26.34 -4.59 -10.69
N LEU A 218 26.91 -3.68 -9.90
CA LEU A 218 26.74 -2.25 -10.12
C LEU A 218 27.75 -1.76 -11.17
N PRO A 219 27.29 -1.07 -12.22
CA PRO A 219 28.19 -0.53 -13.22
C PRO A 219 28.99 0.62 -12.62
N GLN A 220 30.28 0.70 -12.96
CA GLN A 220 31.15 1.79 -12.55
C GLN A 220 30.94 2.99 -13.47
N LEU A 221 29.86 3.73 -13.24
CA LEU A 221 29.48 4.92 -13.99
C LEU A 221 29.48 6.13 -13.06
N ASN A 222 29.82 7.28 -13.63
CA ASN A 222 29.57 8.57 -12.99
C ASN A 222 28.22 9.15 -13.46
N LEU A 223 27.79 10.27 -12.86
CA LEU A 223 26.52 10.91 -13.18
C LEU A 223 26.44 11.36 -14.65
N ALA A 224 27.55 11.84 -15.22
CA ALA A 224 27.60 12.24 -16.63
C ALA A 224 27.51 11.03 -17.58
N ASP A 225 28.09 9.90 -17.21
CA ASP A 225 28.01 8.66 -17.97
C ASP A 225 26.58 8.12 -17.98
N VAL A 226 25.86 8.22 -16.86
CA VAL A 226 24.43 7.87 -16.74
C VAL A 226 23.57 8.82 -17.57
N ALA A 227 23.83 10.13 -17.51
CA ALA A 227 23.13 11.12 -18.32
C ALA A 227 23.31 10.90 -19.84
N ALA A 228 24.43 10.33 -20.25
CA ALA A 228 24.74 9.98 -21.64
C ALA A 228 24.15 8.64 -22.10
N GLN A 229 23.54 7.84 -21.21
CA GLN A 229 22.96 6.56 -21.59
C GLN A 229 21.76 6.75 -22.50
N VAL A 230 21.63 5.82 -23.45
CA VAL A 230 20.42 5.71 -24.26
C VAL A 230 19.32 5.16 -23.37
N ALA A 231 18.22 5.93 -23.26
CA ALA A 231 17.06 5.50 -22.50
C ALA A 231 16.51 4.18 -23.04
N ASN A 232 16.30 3.23 -22.14
CA ASN A 232 15.85 1.88 -22.44
C ASN A 232 14.89 1.32 -21.38
N ALA A 233 14.53 2.12 -20.38
CA ALA A 233 13.44 1.78 -19.47
C ALA A 233 12.11 1.72 -20.27
N PRO A 234 11.25 0.73 -20.00
CA PRO A 234 9.86 0.74 -20.47
C PRO A 234 9.15 1.99 -19.94
N VAL A 235 8.33 2.63 -20.79
CA VAL A 235 7.68 3.93 -20.53
C VAL A 235 6.27 3.95 -21.11
N ASP A 236 5.37 4.67 -20.44
CA ASP A 236 3.97 4.89 -20.86
C ASP A 236 3.84 6.03 -21.90
#